data_AF-A0A285NN33-F1
#
_entry.id   AF-A0A285NN33-F1
#
_cell.length_a   1.000
_cell.length_b   1.000
_cell.length_c   1.000
_cell.angle_alpha   90.00
_cell.angle_beta   90.00
_cell.angle_gamma   90.00
#
_symmetry.space_group_name_H-M   'P 1'
#
loop_
_entity.id
_entity.type
_entity.pdbx_description
1 polymer ?
#
loop_
_entity_poly.entity_id
_entity_poly.type
_entity_poly.pdbx_seq_one_letter_code
_entity_poly.pdbx_strand_id
1 'polypeptide(L)'
;MRRVETKNKALSFILGLVYGYKNAPSIELFVKDLKSFSQDLHKDDRVYYLNRQTGELFPHFCESITHVCVIREDKINKKVVLFVYKNKVK
;
A
#
# COMPACT_ATOMS: atom_id res chain seq x y z
N MET A 1 17.50 15.50 -10.88
CA MET A 1 16.67 14.55 -10.10
C MET A 1 17.12 14.62 -8.64
N ARG A 2 16.30 15.12 -7.71
CA ARG A 2 16.68 15.18 -6.28
C ARG A 2 16.51 13.78 -5.67
N ARG A 3 17.60 13.18 -5.19
CA ARG A 3 17.57 11.92 -4.45
C ARG A 3 17.01 12.21 -3.07
N VAL A 4 15.79 11.76 -2.80
CA VAL A 4 15.23 11.80 -1.45
C VAL A 4 15.77 10.58 -0.72
N GLU A 5 16.74 10.78 0.17
CA GLU A 5 17.22 9.72 1.06
C GLU A 5 16.17 9.44 2.14
N THR A 6 15.18 8.61 1.80
CA THR A 6 14.26 8.08 2.79
C THR A 6 14.94 6.90 3.48
N LYS A 7 15.34 7.05 4.75
CA LYS A 7 15.84 5.94 5.59
C LYS A 7 14.82 4.81 5.81
N ASN A 8 13.58 4.99 5.37
CA ASN A 8 12.46 4.10 5.62
C ASN A 8 11.93 3.48 4.32
N LYS A 9 12.30 2.22 4.05
CA LYS A 9 11.95 1.50 2.80
C LYS A 9 10.45 1.40 2.59
N ALA A 10 9.66 1.23 3.65
CA ALA A 10 8.20 1.21 3.54
C ALA A 10 7.63 2.56 3.08
N LEU A 11 8.26 3.70 3.41
CA LEU A 11 7.86 5.00 2.88
C LEU A 11 8.19 5.10 1.38
N SER A 12 9.43 4.73 1.03
CA SER A 12 9.88 4.71 -0.36
C SER A 12 8.98 3.84 -1.23
N PHE A 13 8.56 2.70 -0.69
CA PHE A 13 7.66 1.77 -1.35
C PHE A 13 6.31 2.41 -1.65
N ILE A 14 5.65 3.00 -0.64
CA ILE A 14 4.36 3.69 -0.82
C ILE A 14 4.49 4.83 -1.84
N LEU A 15 5.55 5.64 -1.75
CA LEU A 15 5.81 6.70 -2.72
C LEU A 15 6.06 6.16 -4.13
N GLY A 16 6.77 5.05 -4.24
CA GLY A 16 7.00 4.34 -5.50
C GLY A 16 5.71 3.84 -6.14
N LEU A 17 4.76 3.33 -5.34
CA LEU A 17 3.43 2.96 -5.82
C LEU A 17 2.70 4.17 -6.38
N VAL A 18 2.58 5.25 -5.61
CA VAL A 18 1.89 6.47 -6.05
C VAL A 18 2.55 7.04 -7.32
N TYR A 19 3.88 7.05 -7.38
CA TYR A 19 4.61 7.51 -8.56
C TYR A 19 4.41 6.59 -9.77
N GLY A 20 4.44 5.28 -9.59
CA GLY A 20 4.28 4.29 -10.66
C GLY A 20 2.94 4.42 -11.38
N TYR A 21 1.89 4.76 -10.63
CA TYR A 21 0.55 4.95 -11.19
C TYR A 21 0.22 6.39 -11.57
N LYS A 22 1.15 7.34 -11.49
CA LYS A 22 0.88 8.78 -11.75
C LYS A 22 0.22 9.08 -13.11
N ASN A 23 0.41 8.20 -14.10
CA ASN A 23 -0.14 8.33 -15.45
C ASN A 23 -1.46 7.54 -15.64
N ALA A 24 -1.93 6.84 -14.61
CA ALA A 24 -3.22 6.17 -14.66
C ALA A 24 -4.32 7.24 -14.79
N PRO A 25 -5.28 7.06 -15.73
CA PRO A 25 -6.38 8.01 -15.93
C PRO A 25 -7.20 8.27 -14.67
N SER A 26 -7.31 7.28 -13.78
CA SER A 26 -8.01 7.39 -12.51
C SER A 26 -7.25 6.63 -11.42
N ILE A 27 -6.93 7.33 -10.33
CA ILE A 27 -6.39 6.75 -9.10
C ILE A 27 -7.31 7.13 -7.94
N GLU A 28 -7.77 6.13 -7.20
CA GLU A 28 -8.48 6.33 -5.94
C GLU A 28 -7.65 5.82 -4.78
N LEU A 29 -7.59 6.60 -3.70
CA LEU A 29 -6.91 6.23 -2.46
C LEU A 29 -7.94 6.06 -1.35
N PHE A 30 -8.00 4.86 -0.78
CA PHE A 30 -8.79 4.58 0.42
C PHE A 30 -7.88 4.29 1.59
N VAL A 31 -8.06 5.02 2.69
CA VAL A 31 -7.37 4.75 3.94
C VAL A 31 -8.35 4.11 4.91
N LYS A 32 -8.02 2.92 5.41
CA LYS A 32 -8.87 2.11 6.29
C LYS A 32 -8.13 1.69 7.55
N ASP A 33 -8.88 1.25 8.55
CA ASP A 33 -8.31 0.69 9.77
C ASP A 33 -7.69 -0.68 9.48
N LEU A 34 -6.50 -0.95 10.02
CA LEU A 34 -5.82 -2.25 9.85
C LEU A 34 -6.69 -3.44 10.27
N LYS A 35 -7.53 -3.27 11.30
CA LYS A 35 -8.45 -4.32 11.77
C LYS A 35 -9.53 -4.69 10.75
N SER A 36 -9.78 -3.83 9.77
CA SER A 36 -10.75 -4.07 8.70
C SER A 36 -10.15 -4.76 7.48
N PHE A 37 -8.85 -5.07 7.51
CA PHE A 37 -8.20 -5.79 6.43
C PHE A 37 -8.72 -7.24 6.35
N SER A 38 -9.08 -7.66 5.14
CA SER A 38 -9.48 -9.04 4.83
C SER A 38 -8.67 -9.53 3.63
N GLN A 39 -7.98 -10.65 3.80
CA GLN A 39 -7.25 -11.28 2.69
C GLN A 39 -8.19 -11.78 1.60
N ASP A 40 -9.35 -12.34 1.98
CA ASP A 40 -10.32 -12.89 1.03
C ASP A 40 -10.88 -11.82 0.07
N LEU A 41 -11.14 -10.60 0.59
CA LEU A 41 -11.61 -9.48 -0.21
C LEU A 41 -10.57 -8.99 -1.25
N HIS A 42 -9.31 -9.36 -1.05
CA HIS A 42 -8.15 -8.92 -1.82
C HIS A 42 -7.38 -10.07 -2.46
N LYS A 43 -8.00 -11.26 -2.60
CA LYS A 43 -7.36 -12.46 -3.14
C LYS A 43 -6.79 -12.30 -4.56
N ASP A 44 -7.45 -11.46 -5.36
CA ASP A 44 -7.08 -11.17 -6.76
C ASP A 44 -6.27 -9.87 -6.90
N ASP A 45 -6.02 -9.17 -5.77
CA ASP A 45 -5.31 -7.90 -5.75
C ASP A 45 -3.83 -8.11 -5.37
N ARG A 46 -2.98 -7.13 -5.69
CA ARG A 46 -1.60 -7.13 -5.19
C ARG A 46 -1.55 -6.57 -3.78
N VAL A 47 -1.15 -7.39 -2.83
CA VAL A 47 -1.08 -7.03 -1.40
C VAL A 47 0.37 -6.93 -0.94
N TYR A 48 0.67 -5.87 -0.19
CA TYR A 48 1.97 -5.60 0.39
C TYR A 48 1.85 -5.38 1.89
N TYR A 49 2.64 -6.14 2.65
CA TYR A 49 2.64 -6.12 4.11
C TYR A 49 3.87 -5.36 4.59
N LEU A 50 3.66 -4.35 5.43
CA LEU A 50 4.69 -3.38 5.77
C LEU A 50 4.72 -3.13 7.29
N ASN A 51 5.92 -2.95 7.83
CA ASN A 51 6.09 -2.27 9.11
C ASN A 51 6.69 -0.87 8.85
N ARG A 52 5.88 0.19 8.99
CA ARG A 52 6.33 1.58 8.83
C ARG A 52 7.25 2.07 9.94
N GLN A 53 7.29 1.42 11.10
CA GLN A 53 8.17 1.77 12.21
C GLN A 53 9.59 1.24 11.95
N THR A 54 9.73 -0.03 11.58
CA THR A 54 11.04 -0.63 11.25
C THR A 54 11.47 -0.39 9.80
N GLY A 55 10.51 -0.09 8.92
CA GLY A 55 10.72 0.07 7.49
C GLY A 55 10.74 -1.26 6.72
N GLU A 56 10.41 -2.39 7.35
CA GLU A 56 10.48 -3.72 6.75
C GLU A 56 9.26 -4.05 5.87
N LEU A 57 9.48 -4.95 4.92
CA LEU A 57 8.43 -5.57 4.10
C LEU A 57 8.32 -7.05 4.46
N PHE A 58 7.09 -7.55 4.52
CA PHE A 58 6.79 -8.94 4.86
C PHE A 58 6.15 -9.66 3.67
N PRO A 59 6.45 -10.96 3.48
CA PRO A 59 5.83 -11.75 2.41
C PRO A 59 4.39 -12.18 2.73
N HIS A 60 3.99 -12.18 4.00
CA HIS A 60 2.65 -12.59 4.45
C HIS A 60 2.18 -11.76 5.65
N PHE A 61 0.89 -11.86 5.97
CA PHE A 61 0.31 -11.17 7.12
C PHE A 61 0.85 -11.74 8.44
N CYS A 62 1.30 -10.89 9.36
CA CYS A 62 1.82 -11.23 10.68
C CYS A 62 1.61 -10.08 11.68
N GLU A 63 1.86 -10.34 12.97
CA GLU A 63 1.62 -9.39 14.06
C GLU A 63 2.49 -8.13 14.00
N SER A 64 3.68 -8.23 13.39
CA SER A 64 4.63 -7.11 13.25
C SER A 64 4.19 -6.07 12.22
N ILE A 65 3.11 -6.31 11.49
CA ILE A 65 2.61 -5.41 10.45
C ILE A 65 1.94 -4.20 11.09
N THR A 66 2.29 -3.02 10.60
CA THR A 66 1.58 -1.79 10.96
C THR A 66 0.74 -1.25 9.81
N HIS A 67 1.06 -1.63 8.57
CA HIS A 67 0.38 -1.18 7.36
C HIS A 67 0.23 -2.32 6.34
N VAL A 68 -0.93 -2.37 5.69
CA VAL A 68 -1.14 -3.20 4.50
C VAL A 68 -1.53 -2.29 3.34
N CYS A 69 -0.79 -2.36 2.25
CA CYS A 69 -1.10 -1.65 1.02
C CYS A 69 -1.64 -2.65 0.00
N VAL A 70 -2.81 -2.37 -0.56
CA VAL A 70 -3.42 -3.20 -1.60
C VAL A 70 -3.61 -2.39 -2.87
N ILE A 71 -3.24 -2.98 -3.99
CA ILE A 71 -3.39 -2.39 -5.32
C ILE A 71 -4.36 -3.24 -6.11
N ARG A 72 -5.49 -2.63 -6.44
CA ARG A 72 -6.49 -3.17 -7.35
C ARG A 72 -6.39 -2.45 -8.69
N GLU A 73 -6.06 -3.19 -9.74
CA GLU A 73 -5.97 -2.66 -11.10
C GLU A 73 -7.18 -3.13 -11.93
N ASP A 74 -8.02 -2.19 -12.33
CA ASP A 74 -9.01 -2.41 -13.38
C ASP A 74 -8.41 -1.99 -14.73
N LYS A 75 -7.92 -3.00 -15.47
CA LYS A 75 -7.29 -2.80 -16.78
C LYS A 75 -8.29 -2.36 -17.86
N ILE A 76 -9.57 -2.70 -17.71
CA ILE A 76 -10.62 -2.39 -18.67
C ILE A 76 -10.94 -0.89 -18.58
N ASN A 77 -11.19 -0.40 -17.37
CA ASN A 77 -11.55 0.99 -17.11
C ASN A 77 -10.33 1.90 -16.85
N LYS A 78 -9.11 1.35 -16.94
CA LYS A 78 -7.84 2.04 -16.62
C LYS A 78 -7.89 2.74 -15.25
N LYS A 79 -8.50 2.09 -14.27
CA LYS A 79 -8.67 2.60 -12.92
C LYS A 79 -7.77 1.83 -11.96
N VAL A 80 -7.09 2.55 -11.09
CA VAL A 80 -6.25 1.97 -10.04
C VAL A 80 -6.81 2.39 -8.69
N VAL A 81 -7.05 1.42 -7.82
CA VAL A 81 -7.50 1.67 -6.45
C VAL A 81 -6.41 1.22 -5.49
N LEU A 82 -5.88 2.17 -4.72
CA LEU A 82 -4.91 1.94 -3.67
C LEU A 82 -5.64 1.94 -2.33
N PHE A 83 -5.64 0.79 -1.64
CA PHE A 83 -6.08 0.70 -0.26
C PHE A 83 -4.87 0.77 0.66
N VAL A 84 -4.94 1.60 1.69
CA VAL A 84 -3.95 1.66 2.77
C VAL A 84 -4.65 1.36 4.07
N TYR A 85 -4.46 0.14 4.55
CA TYR A 85 -4.89 -0.29 5.87
C TYR A 85 -3.80 0.05 6.87
N LYS A 86 -4.12 0.80 7.92
CA LYS A 86 -3.15 1.16 8.97
C LYS A 86 -3.82 1.27 10.33
N ASN A 87 -3.04 1.08 11.39
CA ASN A 87 -3.50 1.45 12.72
C ASN A 87 -3.78 2.96 12.74
N LYS A 88 -4.91 3.38 13.32
CA LYS A 88 -5.13 4.80 13.62
C LYS A 88 -3.97 5.27 14.51
N VAL A 89 -3.32 6.35 14.10
CA VAL A 89 -2.39 7.05 14.98
C VAL A 89 -3.24 7.58 16.14
N LYS A 90 -2.95 7.11 17.36
CA LYS A 90 -3.49 7.75 18.57
C LYS A 90 -2.81 9.10 18.75
#